data_AF-E7DQD2-F1
#
_entry.id   AF-E7DQD2-F1
#
_cell.length_a   1.000
_cell.length_b   1.000
_cell.length_c   1.000
_cell.angle_alpha   90.00
_cell.angle_beta   90.00
_cell.angle_gamma   90.00
#
_symmetry.space_group_name_H-M   'P 1'
#
loop_
_entity.id
_entity.type
_entity.pdbx_description
1 polymer ?
#
loop_
_entity_poly.entity_id
_entity_poly.type
_entity_poly.pdbx_seq_one_letter_code
_entity_poly.pdbx_strand_id
1 'polypeptide(L)'
;MDQRTTQGIILGLYYYPSGTELAEQFGGGWRYALMPNKNSDELFHFQESQIQPLSPQELFSQIRAEIDFYQQQIAILQQQLFAITGGSING
;
A
#
# COMPACT_ATOMS: atom_id res chain seq x y z
N MET A 1 -10.73 -2.92 0.53
CA MET A 1 -10.21 -2.12 -0.59
C MET A 1 -9.30 -1.07 0.00
N ASP A 2 -8.05 -1.01 -0.45
CA ASP A 2 -7.09 0.01 0.00
C ASP A 2 -7.43 1.34 -0.68
N GLN A 3 -7.39 2.45 0.07
CA GLN A 3 -7.58 3.79 -0.52
C GLN A 3 -6.22 4.31 -1.01
N ARG A 4 -5.94 4.10 -2.30
CA ARG A 4 -4.66 4.44 -2.94
C ARG A 4 -4.67 5.85 -3.51
N THR A 5 -3.57 6.56 -3.28
CA THR A 5 -3.29 7.91 -3.75
C THR A 5 -1.93 7.93 -4.42
N THR A 6 -1.56 9.01 -5.10
CA THR A 6 -0.19 9.15 -5.65
C THR A 6 0.89 9.16 -4.56
N GLN A 7 0.53 9.57 -3.34
CA GLN A 7 1.41 9.68 -2.18
C GLN A 7 1.53 8.38 -1.37
N GLY A 8 0.62 7.42 -1.58
CA GLY A 8 0.57 6.17 -0.84
C GLY A 8 -0.84 5.70 -0.51
N ILE A 9 -0.92 4.80 0.47
CA ILE A 9 -2.15 4.17 0.94
C ILE A 9 -2.63 4.91 2.18
N ILE A 10 -3.86 5.40 2.17
CA ILE A 10 -4.49 6.01 3.34
C ILE A 10 -4.79 4.91 4.36
N LEU A 11 -4.26 5.07 5.58
CA LEU A 11 -4.53 4.19 6.72
C LEU A 11 -5.59 4.75 7.65
N GLY A 12 -5.75 6.08 7.69
CA GLY A 12 -6.73 6.73 8.56
C GLY A 12 -6.54 8.24 8.65
N LEU A 13 -7.16 8.81 9.69
CA LEU A 13 -7.11 10.23 10.01
C LEU A 13 -6.44 10.42 11.38
N TYR A 14 -5.63 11.47 11.49
CA TYR A 14 -4.99 11.89 12.72
C TYR A 14 -5.27 13.38 12.97
N TYR A 15 -5.61 13.75 14.20
CA TYR A 15 -5.93 15.13 14.56
C TYR A 15 -4.75 15.78 15.27
N TYR A 16 -4.29 16.93 14.77
CA TYR A 16 -3.30 17.79 15.43
C TYR A 16 -4.02 18.82 16.30
N PRO A 17 -4.01 18.67 17.64
CA PRO A 17 -4.69 19.61 18.54
C PRO A 17 -3.99 20.98 18.55
N SER A 18 -4.78 22.06 18.53
CA SER A 18 -4.25 23.42 18.65
C SER A 18 -3.42 23.59 19.94
N GLY A 19 -2.35 24.37 19.86
CA GLY A 19 -1.44 24.60 20.99
C GLY A 19 -0.46 23.45 21.28
N THR A 20 -0.35 22.46 20.37
CA THR A 20 0.72 21.46 20.38
C THR A 20 1.83 21.86 19.42
N GLU A 21 3.06 21.39 19.69
CA GLU A 21 4.22 21.64 18.81
C GLU A 21 3.94 21.20 17.36
N LEU A 22 3.26 20.06 17.17
CA LEU A 22 2.86 19.59 15.84
C LEU A 22 1.91 20.56 15.13
N ALA A 23 0.95 21.14 15.85
CA ALA A 23 0.03 22.12 15.29
C ALA A 23 0.72 23.47 15.01
N GLU A 24 1.75 23.85 15.76
CA GLU A 24 2.56 25.05 15.49
C GLU A 24 3.41 24.88 14.23
N GLN A 25 4.03 23.71 14.06
CA GLN A 25 4.91 23.44 12.92
C GLN A 25 4.15 23.19 11.61
N PHE A 26 3.02 22.48 11.69
CA PHE A 26 2.33 21.99 10.48
C PHE A 26 0.92 22.56 10.32
N GLY A 27 0.39 23.27 11.32
CA GLY A 27 -0.99 23.73 11.40
C GLY A 27 -1.90 22.73 12.14
N GLY A 28 -2.85 23.24 12.92
CA GLY A 28 -3.85 22.40 13.60
C GLY A 28 -4.84 21.74 12.64
N GLY A 29 -5.57 20.72 13.13
CA GLY A 29 -6.66 20.08 12.40
C GLY A 29 -6.40 18.65 11.97
N TRP A 30 -7.32 18.11 11.16
CA TRP A 30 -7.26 16.74 10.65
C TRP A 30 -6.19 16.57 9.56
N ARG A 31 -5.54 15.41 9.58
CA ARG A 31 -4.54 14.97 8.61
C ARG A 31 -4.86 13.55 8.17
N TYR A 32 -4.63 13.26 6.89
CA TYR A 32 -4.61 11.89 6.39
C TYR A 32 -3.26 11.25 6.72
N ALA A 33 -3.31 10.06 7.32
CA ALA A 33 -2.14 9.25 7.61
C ALA A 33 -1.94 8.24 6.47
N LEU A 34 -0.81 8.37 5.77
CA LEU A 34 -0.49 7.60 4.57
C LEU A 34 0.77 6.78 4.76
N MET A 35 0.73 5.54 4.27
CA MET A 35 1.88 4.67 4.14
C MET A 35 2.33 4.66 2.67
N PRO A 36 3.62 4.88 2.34
CA PRO A 36 4.08 4.97 0.95
C PRO A 36 3.81 3.70 0.13
N ASN A 37 3.94 2.53 0.77
CA ASN A 37 3.64 1.23 0.18
C ASN A 37 3.37 0.20 1.30
N LYS A 38 2.74 -0.93 0.98
CA LYS A 38 2.27 -1.95 1.95
C LYS A 38 3.36 -2.55 2.85
N ASN A 39 4.63 -2.41 2.49
CA ASN A 39 5.77 -3.00 3.20
C ASN A 39 6.59 -1.93 3.93
N SER A 40 6.10 -0.68 4.00
CA SER A 40 6.78 0.40 4.69
C SER A 40 6.30 0.49 6.14
N ASP A 41 7.24 0.70 7.05
CA ASP A 41 6.95 1.07 8.44
C ASP A 41 6.79 2.60 8.61
N GLU A 42 7.05 3.37 7.55
CA GLU A 42 6.95 4.83 7.58
C GLU A 42 5.51 5.31 7.42
N LEU A 43 5.15 6.33 8.21
CA LEU A 43 3.85 6.99 8.18
C LEU A 43 4.01 8.49 7.97
N PHE A 44 3.29 9.02 6.99
CA PHE A 44 3.29 10.44 6.64
C PHE A 44 1.92 11.06 6.87
N HIS A 45 1.89 12.33 7.29
CA HIS A 45 0.67 13.07 7.54
C HIS A 45 0.48 14.20 6.52
N PHE A 46 -0.64 14.19 5.81
CA PHE A 46 -0.96 15.15 4.76
C PHE A 46 -2.29 15.87 5.04
N GLN A 47 -2.40 17.12 4.62
CA GLN A 47 -3.70 17.80 4.51
C GLN A 47 -4.48 17.28 3.31
N GLU A 48 -5.80 17.46 3.32
CA GLU A 48 -6.66 17.08 2.20
C GLU A 48 -6.22 17.71 0.87
N SER A 49 -5.82 18.99 0.89
CA SER A 49 -5.31 19.71 -0.28
C SER A 49 -4.03 19.12 -0.87
N GLN A 50 -3.29 18.33 -0.10
CA GLN A 50 -2.05 17.69 -0.50
C GLN A 50 -2.26 16.25 -1.00
N ILE A 51 -3.47 15.69 -0.82
CA ILE A 51 -3.81 14.35 -1.31
C ILE A 51 -4.22 14.42 -2.77
N GLN A 52 -3.62 13.56 -3.58
CA GLN A 52 -3.99 13.41 -4.98
C GLN A 52 -4.50 11.99 -5.22
N PRO A 53 -5.80 11.81 -5.50
CA PRO A 53 -6.34 10.50 -5.84
C PRO A 53 -5.72 10.02 -7.14
N LEU A 54 -5.55 8.70 -7.26
CA LEU A 54 -5.18 8.10 -8.53
C LEU A 54 -6.29 8.33 -9.56
N SER A 55 -5.92 8.59 -10.81
CA SER A 55 -6.86 8.48 -11.91
C SER A 55 -7.36 7.04 -12.03
N PRO A 56 -8.55 6.81 -12.62
CA PRO A 56 -9.05 5.47 -12.86
C PRO A 56 -8.05 4.60 -13.63
N GLN A 57 -7.35 5.17 -14.61
CA GLN A 57 -6.36 4.45 -15.41
C GLN A 57 -5.14 4.03 -14.59
N GLU A 58 -4.61 4.90 -13.73
CA GLU A 58 -3.50 4.55 -12.83
C GLU A 58 -3.92 3.47 -11.85
N LEU A 59 -5.12 3.58 -11.27
CA LEU A 59 -5.66 2.56 -10.38
C LEU A 59 -5.79 1.21 -11.08
N PHE A 60 -6.35 1.17 -12.30
CA PHE A 60 -6.46 -0.05 -13.10
C PHE A 60 -5.09 -0.66 -13.41
N SER A 61 -4.11 0.15 -13.80
CA SER A 61 -2.74 -0.31 -14.07
C SER A 61 -2.09 -0.90 -12.82
N GLN A 62 -2.24 -0.27 -11.65
CA GLN A 62 -1.71 -0.81 -10.40
C GLN A 62 -2.38 -2.12 -10.00
N ILE A 63 -3.70 -2.23 -10.13
CA ILE A 63 -4.42 -3.48 -9.84
C ILE A 63 -3.95 -4.60 -10.77
N ARG A 64 -3.78 -4.32 -12.06
CA ARG A 64 -3.29 -5.32 -13.03
C ARG A 64 -1.87 -5.77 -12.69
N ALA A 65 -0.97 -4.84 -12.40
CA ALA A 65 0.41 -5.17 -12.00
C ALA A 65 0.45 -6.03 -10.72
N GLU A 66 -0.41 -5.75 -9.75
CA GLU A 66 -0.51 -6.54 -8.51
C GLU A 66 -1.05 -7.95 -8.79
N ILE A 67 -2.04 -8.10 -9.67
CA ILE A 67 -2.54 -9.41 -10.11
C ILE A 67 -1.43 -10.20 -10.80
N ASP A 68 -0.73 -9.61 -11.75
CA ASP A 68 0.34 -10.26 -12.52
C ASP A 68 1.47 -10.74 -11.59
N PHE A 69 1.86 -9.91 -10.62
CA PHE A 69 2.86 -10.25 -9.62
C PHE A 69 2.46 -11.48 -8.78
N TYR A 70 1.21 -11.53 -8.27
CA TYR A 70 0.76 -12.69 -7.50
C TYR A 70 0.60 -13.94 -8.35
N GLN A 71 0.17 -13.82 -9.61
CA GLN A 71 0.11 -14.96 -10.53
C GLN A 71 1.49 -15.58 -10.76
N GLN A 72 2.54 -14.75 -10.91
CA GLN A 72 3.92 -15.24 -11.03
C GLN A 72 4.38 -15.97 -9.77
N GLN A 73 4.10 -15.43 -8.58
CA GLN A 73 4.41 -16.11 -7.32
C GLN A 73 3.70 -17.46 -7.19
N ILE A 74 2.42 -17.53 -7.55
CA ILE A 74 1.66 -18.78 -7.56
C ILE A 74 2.31 -19.80 -8.50
N ALA A 75 2.70 -19.39 -9.71
CA ALA A 75 3.35 -20.28 -10.67
C ALA A 75 4.68 -20.85 -10.13
N ILE A 76 5.50 -20.02 -9.48
CA ILE A 76 6.75 -20.46 -8.85
C ILE A 76 6.47 -21.48 -7.73
N LEU A 77 5.52 -21.18 -6.85
CA LEU A 77 5.14 -22.08 -5.75
C LEU A 77 4.60 -23.42 -6.27
N GLN A 78 3.81 -23.41 -7.35
CA GLN A 78 3.32 -24.62 -8.00
C GLN A 78 4.46 -25.47 -8.57
N GLN A 79 5.46 -24.85 -9.20
CA GLN A 79 6.64 -25.55 -9.70
C GLN A 79 7.45 -26.18 -8.55
N GLN A 80 7.64 -25.45 -7.44
CA GLN A 80 8.32 -25.96 -6.26
C GLN A 80 7.58 -27.17 -5.65
N LEU A 81 6.26 -27.08 -5.52
CA LEU A 81 5.42 -28.19 -5.06
C LEU A 81 5.51 -29.41 -5.98
N PHE A 82 5.50 -29.21 -7.30
CA PHE A 82 5.66 -30.29 -8.26
C PHE A 82 7.04 -30.95 -8.16
N ALA A 83 8.12 -30.19 -7.98
CA ALA A 83 9.45 -30.74 -7.81
C ALA A 83 9.57 -31.62 -6.55
N ILE A 84 8.93 -31.21 -5.46
CA ILE A 84 8.93 -31.96 -4.19
C ILE A 84 8.06 -33.22 -4.29
N THR A 85 6.89 -33.13 -4.93
CA THR A 85 5.92 -34.23 -4.99
C THR A 85 6.18 -35.22 -6.14
N GLY A 86 6.67 -34.73 -7.29
CA GLY A 86 7.04 -35.51 -8.46
C GLY A 86 8.39 -36.23 -8.34
N GLY A 87 9.26 -35.81 -7.42
CA GLY A 87 10.51 -36.51 -7.09
C GLY A 87 10.33 -37.78 -6.24
N SER A 88 9.14 -38.02 -5.68
CA SER A 88 8.85 -39.17 -4.80
C SER A 88 8.33 -40.42 -5.53
N ILE A 89 8.28 -40.43 -6.86
CA ILE A 89 7.71 -41.53 -7.67
C ILE A 89 8.80 -42.40 -8.33
N ASN A 90 9.94 -42.58 -7.66
CA ASN A 90 10.93 -43.61 -8.02
C ASN A 90 11.08 -44.57 -6.84
N GLY A 91 10.09 -45.46 -6.70
CA GLY A 91 10.11 -46.67 -5.88
C GLY A 91 9.82 -47.87 -6.76
#